data_AF-A0A8T5ASR2-F1
#
_entry.id   AF-A0A8T5ASR2-F1
#
_cell.length_a   1.000
_cell.length_b   1.000
_cell.length_c   1.000
_cell.angle_alpha   90.00
_cell.angle_beta   90.00
_cell.angle_gamma   90.00
#
_symmetry.space_group_name_H-M   'P 1'
#
loop_
_entity.id
_entity.type
_entity.pdbx_description
1 polymer ?
#
loop_
_entity_poly.entity_id
_entity_poly.type
_entity_poly.pdbx_seq_one_letter_code
_entity_poly.pdbx_strand_id
1 'polypeptide(L)'
;MKEDVKEVGERVKRNYRHYIRVQGSPEFKQKVKEAIKLVKTAGYYDFLRTYIKEIIEIDGFTQLRETEAVIWANKYAVANPVDAASLFIQKANHMKDYLEGKLYYGGEAERRSIEKRIEFLEVLKNRSRKREVIEECEKLLKSWSESVYL
;
A
#
# COMPACT_ATOMS: atom_id res chain seq x y z
N MET A 1 -24.81 1.84 2.49
CA MET A 1 -24.61 3.30 2.44
C MET A 1 -23.33 3.57 1.67
N LYS A 2 -23.38 4.40 0.62
CA LYS A 2 -22.18 4.86 -0.11
C LYS A 2 -21.65 6.07 0.67
N GLU A 3 -20.42 6.01 1.19
CA GLU A 3 -19.75 7.23 1.72
C GLU A 3 -19.36 8.11 0.52
N ASP A 4 -19.68 9.40 0.58
CA ASP A 4 -19.36 10.35 -0.49
C ASP A 4 -17.87 10.72 -0.45
N VAL A 5 -17.24 10.85 -1.63
CA VAL A 5 -15.82 11.21 -1.80
C VAL A 5 -15.42 12.46 -0.99
N LYS A 6 -16.37 13.39 -0.82
CA LYS A 6 -16.19 14.60 -0.01
C LYS A 6 -15.96 14.29 1.48
N GLU A 7 -16.71 13.37 2.07
CA GLU A 7 -16.53 12.99 3.48
C GLU A 7 -15.18 12.31 3.72
N VAL A 8 -14.75 11.46 2.79
CA VAL A 8 -13.44 10.79 2.89
C VAL A 8 -12.30 11.81 2.77
N GLY A 9 -12.41 12.77 1.85
CA GLY A 9 -11.46 13.86 1.69
C GLY A 9 -11.41 14.79 2.91
N GLU A 10 -12.55 15.11 3.53
CA GLU A 10 -12.61 15.91 4.75
C GLU A 10 -11.96 15.21 5.96
N ARG A 11 -12.10 13.89 6.09
CA ARG A 11 -11.44 13.11 7.15
C ARG A 11 -9.91 13.11 6.99
N VAL A 12 -9.41 12.98 5.75
CA VAL A 12 -7.97 13.11 5.45
C VAL A 12 -7.46 14.50 5.81
N LYS A 13 -8.19 15.56 5.45
CA LYS A 13 -7.83 16.95 5.78
C LYS A 13 -7.85 17.25 7.28
N ARG A 14 -8.68 16.56 8.06
CA ARG A 14 -8.75 16.72 9.53
C ARG A 14 -7.65 15.99 10.30
N ASN A 15 -6.61 15.46 9.63
CA ASN A 15 -5.50 14.74 10.27
C ASN A 15 -6.00 13.49 11.05
N TYR A 16 -7.11 12.88 10.59
CA TYR A 16 -7.69 11.70 11.23
C TYR A 16 -6.79 10.51 10.99
N ARG A 17 -6.00 10.23 12.02
CA ARG A 17 -5.00 9.18 12.01
C ARG A 17 -5.64 7.85 12.42
N HIS A 18 -6.14 7.08 11.46
CA HIS A 18 -6.78 5.80 11.75
C HIS A 18 -5.80 4.75 12.31
N TYR A 19 -6.28 3.86 13.17
CA TYR A 19 -5.65 2.56 13.36
C TYR A 19 -6.09 1.65 12.22
N ILE A 20 -5.13 1.12 11.47
CA ILE A 20 -5.42 0.19 10.37
C ILE A 20 -6.00 -1.08 10.96
N ARG A 21 -7.27 -1.37 10.65
CA ARG A 21 -7.90 -2.65 10.99
C ARG A 21 -7.50 -3.72 9.99
N VAL A 22 -7.40 -4.97 10.46
CA VAL A 22 -7.07 -6.10 9.60
C VAL A 22 -8.10 -7.20 9.82
N GLN A 23 -8.83 -7.58 8.77
CA GLN A 23 -9.83 -8.64 8.78
C GLN A 23 -9.38 -9.81 7.90
N GLY A 24 -9.70 -11.03 8.31
CA GLY A 24 -9.26 -12.25 7.65
C GLY A 24 -8.81 -13.33 8.64
N SER A 25 -8.28 -14.39 8.07
CA SER A 25 -7.68 -15.54 8.73
C SER A 25 -6.49 -15.15 9.61
N PRO A 26 -6.14 -15.98 10.61
CA PRO A 26 -4.97 -15.73 11.46
C PRO A 26 -3.67 -15.58 10.68
N GLU A 27 -3.45 -16.41 9.65
CA GLU A 27 -2.26 -16.40 8.81
C GLU A 27 -2.16 -15.08 8.01
N PHE A 28 -3.26 -14.69 7.37
CA PHE A 28 -3.33 -13.41 6.65
C PHE A 28 -3.05 -12.23 7.57
N LYS A 29 -3.68 -12.20 8.75
CA LYS A 29 -3.45 -11.15 9.75
C LYS A 29 -1.99 -11.07 10.18
N GLN A 30 -1.30 -12.20 10.32
CA GLN A 30 0.13 -12.22 10.65
C GLN A 30 0.96 -11.60 9.52
N LYS A 31 0.74 -12.03 8.28
CA LYS A 31 1.46 -11.51 7.10
C LYS A 31 1.25 -10.02 6.90
N VAL A 32 0.01 -9.53 7.05
CA VAL A 32 -0.28 -8.09 6.99
C VAL A 32 0.42 -7.32 8.10
N LYS A 33 0.49 -7.87 9.32
CA LYS A 33 1.21 -7.24 10.43
C LYS A 33 2.70 -7.13 10.16
N GLU A 34 3.31 -8.14 9.53
CA GLU A 34 4.71 -8.11 9.11
C GLU A 34 4.97 -7.02 8.06
N ALA A 35 4.12 -6.93 7.05
CA ALA A 35 4.16 -5.85 6.05
C ALA A 35 4.01 -4.46 6.70
N ILE A 36 3.06 -4.28 7.62
CA ILE A 36 2.88 -3.01 8.36
C ILE A 36 4.11 -2.66 9.21
N LYS A 37 4.82 -3.64 9.78
CA LYS A 37 6.08 -3.38 10.49
C LYS A 37 7.13 -2.81 9.55
N LEU A 38 7.25 -3.34 8.32
CA LEU A 38 8.16 -2.81 7.31
C LEU A 38 7.78 -1.38 6.88
N VAL A 39 6.48 -1.12 6.70
CA VAL A 39 5.97 0.25 6.46
C VAL A 39 6.39 1.22 7.58
N LYS A 40 6.33 0.78 8.84
CA LYS A 40 6.80 1.58 9.99
C LYS A 40 8.31 1.81 9.94
N THR A 41 9.10 0.79 9.65
CA THR A 41 10.56 0.91 9.47
C THR A 41 10.92 1.94 8.41
N ALA A 42 10.20 1.98 7.29
CA ALA A 42 10.39 2.96 6.24
C ALA A 42 9.92 4.37 6.62
N GLY A 43 9.12 4.54 7.68
CA GLY A 43 8.53 5.81 8.09
C GLY A 43 7.24 6.19 7.35
N TYR A 44 6.61 5.25 6.64
CA TYR A 44 5.41 5.49 5.82
C TYR A 44 4.10 5.16 6.56
N TYR A 45 4.15 4.86 7.86
CA TYR A 45 2.95 4.43 8.59
C TYR A 45 1.88 5.52 8.69
N ASP A 46 2.29 6.76 8.92
CA ASP A 46 1.35 7.89 8.96
C ASP A 46 0.76 8.16 7.58
N PHE A 47 1.54 8.00 6.51
CA PHE A 47 1.02 8.07 5.14
C PHE A 47 -0.01 6.96 4.89
N LEU A 48 0.32 5.70 5.16
CA LEU A 48 -0.58 4.57 4.95
C LEU A 48 -1.90 4.74 5.70
N ARG A 49 -1.85 5.09 7.00
CA ARG A 49 -3.04 5.20 7.86
C ARG A 49 -3.88 6.45 7.62
N THR A 50 -3.33 7.43 6.90
CA THR A 50 -4.08 8.60 6.44
C THR A 50 -5.05 8.21 5.34
N TYR A 51 -4.63 7.35 4.41
CA TYR A 51 -5.42 7.02 3.23
C TYR A 51 -6.14 5.67 3.32
N ILE A 52 -5.66 4.76 4.17
CA ILE A 52 -6.23 3.40 4.29
C ILE A 52 -6.74 3.18 5.71
N LYS A 53 -8.02 2.82 5.82
CA LYS A 53 -8.68 2.50 7.10
C LYS A 53 -8.52 1.02 7.47
N GLU A 54 -8.53 0.14 6.47
CA GLU A 54 -8.67 -1.30 6.70
C GLU A 54 -8.08 -2.15 5.57
N ILE A 55 -7.61 -3.35 5.93
CA ILE A 55 -7.11 -4.36 5.01
C ILE A 55 -7.91 -5.64 5.26
N ILE A 56 -8.62 -6.13 4.24
CA ILE A 56 -9.55 -7.26 4.34
C ILE A 56 -9.07 -8.40 3.43
N GLU A 57 -9.02 -9.61 3.99
CA GLU A 57 -8.78 -10.82 3.21
C GLU A 57 -9.96 -11.15 2.30
N ILE A 58 -9.67 -11.43 1.03
CA ILE A 58 -10.64 -11.93 0.05
C ILE A 58 -10.03 -13.07 -0.78
N ASP A 59 -10.88 -13.88 -1.41
CA ASP A 59 -10.43 -14.92 -2.34
C ASP A 59 -10.17 -14.41 -3.77
N GLY A 60 -10.58 -13.17 -4.06
CA GLY A 60 -10.48 -12.54 -5.39
C GLY A 60 -9.20 -11.73 -5.63
N PHE A 61 -9.25 -10.86 -6.64
CA PHE A 61 -8.13 -9.98 -6.97
C PHE A 61 -7.95 -8.85 -5.97
N THR A 62 -6.69 -8.62 -5.60
CA THR A 62 -6.29 -7.52 -4.73
C THR A 62 -6.62 -6.16 -5.35
N GLN A 63 -7.38 -5.34 -4.63
CA GLN A 63 -7.91 -4.07 -5.13
C GLN A 63 -8.03 -3.02 -4.02
N LEU A 64 -8.04 -1.76 -4.41
CA LEU A 64 -8.46 -0.66 -3.54
C LEU A 64 -9.98 -0.50 -3.68
N ARG A 65 -10.64 -0.22 -2.56
CA ARG A 65 -12.05 0.15 -2.48
C ARG A 65 -12.10 1.61 -2.07
N GLU A 66 -12.08 2.50 -3.04
CA GLU A 66 -11.87 3.94 -2.84
C GLU A 66 -12.95 4.55 -1.94
N THR A 67 -14.21 4.22 -2.22
CA THR A 67 -15.36 4.72 -1.42
C THR A 67 -15.34 4.29 0.05
N GLU A 68 -14.58 3.25 0.38
CA GLU A 68 -14.49 2.68 1.73
C GLU A 68 -13.12 2.95 2.38
N ALA A 69 -12.13 3.42 1.60
CA ALA A 69 -10.72 3.52 1.97
C ALA A 69 -10.14 2.16 2.46
N VAL A 70 -10.51 1.07 1.80
CA VAL A 70 -10.15 -0.30 2.18
C VAL A 70 -9.29 -0.97 1.12
N ILE A 71 -8.26 -1.72 1.53
CA ILE A 71 -7.55 -2.64 0.65
C ILE A 71 -8.19 -4.02 0.80
N TRP A 72 -8.72 -4.56 -0.28
CA TRP A 72 -9.02 -5.99 -0.37
C TRP A 72 -7.76 -6.68 -0.88
N ALA A 73 -7.24 -7.66 -0.16
CA ALA A 73 -6.05 -8.40 -0.55
C ALA A 73 -6.28 -9.90 -0.37
N ASN A 74 -5.76 -10.70 -1.30
CA ASN A 74 -5.75 -12.15 -1.13
C ASN A 74 -4.48 -12.65 -0.44
N LYS A 75 -4.51 -13.91 0.00
CA LYS A 75 -3.39 -14.56 0.71
C LYS A 75 -2.07 -14.56 -0.06
N TYR A 76 -2.11 -14.52 -1.40
CA TYR A 76 -0.92 -14.52 -2.25
C TYR A 76 -0.29 -13.13 -2.31
N ALA A 77 -1.10 -12.07 -2.38
CA ALA A 77 -0.63 -10.68 -2.38
C ALA A 77 0.06 -10.26 -1.08
N VAL A 78 -0.16 -11.00 0.01
CA VAL A 78 0.51 -10.78 1.29
C VAL A 78 1.58 -11.82 1.61
N ALA A 79 1.84 -12.77 0.70
CA ALA A 79 2.76 -13.88 0.96
C ALA A 79 4.21 -13.41 1.17
N ASN A 80 4.64 -12.40 0.40
CA ASN A 80 5.92 -11.72 0.59
C ASN A 80 5.68 -10.40 1.34
N PRO A 81 6.16 -10.26 2.59
CA PRO A 81 5.91 -9.05 3.39
C PRO A 81 6.49 -7.76 2.80
N VAL A 82 7.62 -7.83 2.09
CA VAL A 82 8.27 -6.66 1.46
C VAL A 82 7.44 -6.20 0.27
N ASP A 83 7.04 -7.14 -0.59
CA ASP A 83 6.19 -6.83 -1.73
C ASP A 83 4.82 -6.30 -1.29
N ALA A 84 4.20 -6.95 -0.30
CA ALA A 84 2.94 -6.53 0.30
C ALA A 84 3.01 -5.12 0.91
N ALA A 85 4.11 -4.79 1.60
CA ALA A 85 4.32 -3.45 2.14
C ALA A 85 4.37 -2.39 1.02
N SER A 86 5.10 -2.68 -0.06
CA SER A 86 5.17 -1.77 -1.21
C SER A 86 3.81 -1.62 -1.91
N LEU A 87 3.04 -2.72 -2.03
CA LEU A 87 1.68 -2.73 -2.55
C LEU A 87 0.73 -1.88 -1.70
N PHE A 88 0.83 -1.94 -0.38
CA PHE A 88 -0.02 -1.11 0.49
C PHE A 88 0.27 0.39 0.31
N ILE A 89 1.53 0.77 0.15
CA ILE A 89 1.90 2.16 -0.14
C ILE A 89 1.42 2.59 -1.52
N GLN A 90 1.51 1.71 -2.52
CA GLN A 90 0.93 1.93 -3.84
C GLN A 90 -0.57 2.23 -3.76
N LYS A 91 -1.35 1.37 -3.06
CA LYS A 91 -2.80 1.56 -2.91
C LYS A 91 -3.15 2.79 -2.08
N ALA A 92 -2.35 3.14 -1.07
CA ALA A 92 -2.51 4.40 -0.34
C ALA A 92 -2.28 5.63 -1.23
N ASN A 93 -1.30 5.57 -2.13
CA ASN A 93 -1.06 6.65 -3.10
C ASN A 93 -2.17 6.75 -4.15
N HIS A 94 -2.73 5.62 -4.60
CA HIS A 94 -3.93 5.61 -5.44
C HIS A 94 -5.11 6.28 -4.75
N MET A 95 -5.32 5.98 -3.47
CA MET A 95 -6.39 6.59 -2.70
C MET A 95 -6.17 8.11 -2.54
N LYS A 96 -4.93 8.56 -2.36
CA LYS A 96 -4.58 9.98 -2.38
C LYS A 96 -4.94 10.63 -3.72
N ASP A 97 -4.51 10.05 -4.84
CA ASP A 97 -4.79 10.57 -6.18
C ASP A 97 -6.31 10.65 -6.45
N TYR A 98 -7.06 9.63 -6.02
CA TYR A 98 -8.53 9.62 -6.08
C TYR A 98 -9.15 10.79 -5.32
N LEU A 99 -8.72 11.04 -4.08
CA LEU A 99 -9.23 12.16 -3.26
C LEU A 99 -8.82 13.54 -3.77
N GLU A 100 -7.66 13.64 -4.44
CA GLU A 100 -7.19 14.87 -5.07
C GLU A 100 -7.83 15.13 -6.44
N GLY A 101 -8.68 14.22 -6.94
CA GLY A 101 -9.31 14.33 -8.26
C GLY A 101 -8.32 14.20 -9.41
N LYS A 102 -7.14 13.62 -9.17
CA LYS A 102 -6.15 13.34 -10.21
C LYS A 102 -6.61 12.16 -11.05
N LEU A 103 -6.23 12.17 -12.34
CA LEU A 103 -6.47 11.03 -13.22
C LEU A 103 -5.71 9.80 -12.67
N TYR A 104 -6.44 8.84 -12.11
CA TYR A 104 -5.88 7.65 -11.45
C TYR A 104 -5.94 6.39 -12.33
N TYR A 105 -6.26 6.57 -13.63
CA TYR A 105 -6.27 5.54 -14.65
C TYR A 105 -5.45 5.97 -15.87
N GLY A 106 -5.01 5.01 -16.68
CA GLY A 106 -4.14 5.23 -17.85
C GLY A 106 -2.65 5.18 -17.52
N GLY A 107 -1.81 5.23 -18.56
CA GLY A 107 -0.36 4.98 -18.44
C GLY A 107 0.37 5.92 -17.48
N GLU A 108 -0.03 7.19 -17.39
CA GLU A 108 0.57 8.12 -16.43
C GLU A 108 0.25 7.75 -14.97
N ALA A 109 -0.97 7.27 -14.70
CA ALA A 109 -1.36 6.83 -13.36
C ALA A 109 -0.60 5.56 -12.96
N GLU A 110 -0.46 4.63 -13.89
CA GLU A 110 0.33 3.41 -13.70
C GLU A 110 1.81 3.74 -13.46
N ARG A 111 2.39 4.67 -14.21
CA ARG A 111 3.77 5.13 -14.01
C ARG A 111 3.98 5.69 -12.61
N ARG A 112 3.13 6.62 -12.16
CA ARG A 112 3.20 7.19 -10.79
C ARG A 112 3.05 6.13 -9.71
N SER A 113 2.23 5.12 -9.99
CA SER A 113 2.01 3.99 -9.10
C SER A 113 3.28 3.15 -8.91
N ILE A 114 3.95 2.83 -10.01
CA ILE A 114 5.21 2.07 -10.02
C ILE A 114 6.33 2.89 -9.37
N GLU A 115 6.46 4.17 -9.72
CA GLU A 115 7.43 5.09 -9.10
C GLU A 115 7.27 5.10 -7.57
N LYS A 116 6.05 5.10 -7.06
CA LYS A 116 5.79 5.07 -5.62
C LYS A 116 6.25 3.77 -4.95
N ARG A 117 6.10 2.62 -5.63
CA ARG A 117 6.62 1.34 -5.12
C ARG A 117 8.15 1.37 -5.06
N ILE A 118 8.79 1.83 -6.13
CA ILE A 118 10.25 1.94 -6.22
C ILE A 118 10.78 2.87 -5.11
N GLU A 119 10.18 4.05 -4.95
CA GLU A 119 10.53 5.01 -3.88
C GLU A 119 10.47 4.34 -2.49
N PHE A 120 9.37 3.64 -2.20
CA PHE A 120 9.20 2.96 -0.92
C PHE A 120 10.27 1.88 -0.70
N LEU A 121 10.55 1.05 -1.71
CA LEU A 121 11.53 -0.03 -1.62
C LEU A 121 12.95 0.51 -1.40
N GLU A 122 13.34 1.59 -2.08
CA GLU A 122 14.62 2.28 -1.84
C GLU A 122 14.73 2.79 -0.40
N VAL A 123 13.68 3.42 0.12
CA VAL A 123 13.67 3.90 1.51
C VAL A 123 13.73 2.75 2.50
N LEU A 124 12.96 1.67 2.28
CA LEU A 124 12.95 0.51 3.16
C LEU A 124 14.31 -0.19 3.17
N LYS A 125 14.94 -0.38 2.00
CA LYS A 125 16.29 -0.93 1.86
C LYS A 125 17.29 -0.15 2.70
N ASN A 126 17.29 1.18 2.58
CA ASN A 126 18.25 2.05 3.27
C ASN A 126 18.01 2.17 4.79
N ARG A 127 16.76 1.98 5.26
CA ARG A 127 16.40 2.08 6.68
C ARG A 127 16.41 0.74 7.41
N SER A 128 16.34 -0.36 6.68
CA SER A 128 16.37 -1.70 7.28
C SER A 128 17.77 -2.07 7.74
N ARG A 129 17.84 -2.82 8.85
CA ARG A 129 19.07 -3.49 9.31
C ARG A 129 19.05 -5.00 9.04
N LYS A 130 17.91 -5.53 8.59
CA LYS A 130 17.73 -6.95 8.32
C LYS A 130 18.18 -7.25 6.90
N ARG A 131 19.21 -8.07 6.77
CA ARG A 131 19.78 -8.48 5.48
C ARG A 131 18.72 -9.07 4.55
N GLU A 132 17.86 -9.93 5.07
CA GLU A 132 16.74 -10.55 4.34
C GLU A 132 15.82 -9.52 3.67
N VAL A 133 15.51 -8.42 4.38
CA VAL A 133 14.64 -7.35 3.86
C VAL A 133 15.37 -6.54 2.79
N ILE A 134 16.66 -6.28 2.98
CA ILE A 134 17.50 -5.53 2.03
C ILE A 134 17.60 -6.31 0.71
N GLU A 135 18.00 -7.58 0.78
CA GLU A 135 18.13 -8.46 -0.39
C GLU A 135 16.79 -8.60 -1.14
N GLU A 136 15.68 -8.68 -0.42
CA GLU A 136 14.36 -8.77 -1.05
C GLU A 136 13.93 -7.43 -1.70
N CYS A 137 14.27 -6.28 -1.09
CA CYS A 137 14.08 -4.98 -1.74
C CYS A 137 14.88 -4.88 -3.04
N GLU A 138 16.14 -5.31 -3.05
CA GLU A 138 17.01 -5.29 -4.23
C GLU A 138 16.45 -6.14 -5.37
N LYS A 139 15.98 -7.36 -5.07
CA LYS A 139 15.31 -8.23 -6.07
C LYS A 139 14.09 -7.54 -6.68
N LEU A 140 13.20 -7.01 -5.84
CA LEU A 140 11.97 -6.36 -6.30
C LEU A 140 12.31 -5.11 -7.12
N LEU A 141 13.25 -4.26 -6.67
CA LEU A 141 13.69 -3.08 -7.40
C LEU A 141 14.20 -3.43 -8.81
N LYS A 142 14.96 -4.52 -8.94
CA LYS A 142 15.39 -5.01 -10.24
C LYS A 142 14.19 -5.38 -11.14
N SER A 143 13.25 -6.18 -10.64
CA SER A 143 12.05 -6.57 -11.39
C SER A 143 11.19 -5.38 -11.82
N TRP A 144 11.02 -4.38 -10.94
CA TRP A 144 10.25 -3.17 -11.27
C TRP A 144 10.99 -2.28 -12.27
N SER A 145 12.32 -2.18 -12.20
CA SER A 145 13.10 -1.43 -13.18
C SER A 145 13.00 -2.01 -14.59
N GLU A 146 12.97 -3.34 -14.72
CA GLU A 146 12.76 -4.04 -15.99
C GLU A 146 11.33 -3.84 -16.53
N SER A 147 10.35 -3.72 -15.63
CA SER A 147 8.94 -3.52 -15.99
C SER A 147 8.62 -2.10 -16.46
N VAL A 148 9.42 -1.09 -16.10
CA VAL A 148 9.23 0.31 -16.56
C VAL A 148 9.55 0.48 -18.05
N TYR A 149 10.25 -0.48 -18.66
CA TYR A 149 10.66 -0.47 -20.06
C TYR A 149 9.81 -1.38 -20.97
N LEU A 150 8.73 -1.98 -20.46
CA LEU A 150 7.74 -2.75 -21.20
C LEU A 150 6.49 -1.90 -21.48
#